data_AF-A0A9W7SJA5-F1
#
_entry.id   AF-A0A9W7SJA5-F1
#
_cell.length_a   1.000
_cell.length_b   1.000
_cell.length_c   1.000
_cell.angle_alpha   90.00
_cell.angle_beta   90.00
_cell.angle_gamma   90.00
#
_symmetry.space_group_name_H-M   'P 1'
#
loop_
_entity.id
_entity.type
_entity.pdbx_description
1 polymer ?
#
loop_
_entity_poly.entity_id
_entity_poly.type
_entity_poly.pdbx_seq_one_letter_code
_entity_poly.pdbx_strand_id
1 'polypeptide(L)'
;MDFIVGSFNHDLYTLHFQPPSTLTILRSHPSIGGHSWLALSPTKTHLYCTAWTKPHPSLAAYKIAQSGRHLAFLNAVRVQAPPATSA
;
A
#
# COMPACT_ATOMS: atom_id res chain seq x y z
N MET A 1 -14.93 -2.24 11.20
CA MET A 1 -14.41 -1.28 10.20
C MET A 1 -13.17 -1.87 9.59
N ASP A 2 -13.05 -1.81 8.25
CA ASP A 2 -11.94 -2.42 7.53
C ASP A 2 -10.96 -1.33 7.07
N PHE A 3 -9.66 -1.60 7.17
CA PHE A 3 -8.62 -0.67 6.72
C PHE A 3 -7.41 -1.41 6.13
N ILE A 4 -6.79 -0.77 5.14
CA ILE A 4 -5.59 -1.26 4.47
C ILE A 4 -4.36 -0.63 5.12
N VAL A 5 -3.37 -1.45 5.44
CA VAL A 5 -2.14 -1.03 6.12
C VAL A 5 -0.93 -1.51 5.33
N GLY A 6 0.04 -0.63 5.13
CA GLY A 6 1.36 -0.98 4.61
C GLY A 6 2.39 -1.16 5.69
N SER A 7 3.49 -1.81 5.32
CA SER A 7 4.65 -2.03 6.17
C SER A 7 5.94 -1.78 5.39
N PHE A 8 7.06 -1.59 6.08
CA PHE A 8 8.36 -1.38 5.42
C PHE A 8 8.99 -2.65 4.85
N ASN A 9 8.70 -3.82 5.44
CA ASN A 9 9.43 -5.07 5.15
C ASN A 9 8.53 -6.26 4.82
N HIS A 10 7.20 -6.07 4.78
CA HIS A 10 6.24 -7.14 4.57
C HIS A 10 5.12 -6.71 3.60
N ASP A 11 4.08 -7.54 3.53
CA ASP A 11 2.88 -7.40 2.71
C ASP A 11 2.05 -6.13 3.01
N LEU A 12 1.03 -5.91 2.17
CA LEU A 12 -0.12 -5.08 2.50
C LEU A 12 -1.13 -5.91 3.29
N TYR A 13 -1.72 -5.35 4.34
CA TYR A 13 -2.70 -6.04 5.16
C TYR A 13 -4.07 -5.38 5.07
N THR A 14 -5.12 -6.18 5.02
CA THR A 14 -6.48 -5.73 5.31
C THR A 14 -6.81 -6.14 6.72
N LEU A 15 -7.06 -5.17 7.59
CA LEU A 15 -7.42 -5.38 8.99
C LEU A 15 -8.90 -5.12 9.21
N HIS A 16 -9.50 -5.81 10.17
CA HIS A 16 -10.85 -5.54 10.67
C HIS A 16 -10.77 -5.11 12.13
N PHE A 17 -11.22 -3.90 12.41
CA PHE A 17 -11.47 -3.43 13.77
C PHE A 17 -12.92 -3.64 14.15
N GLN A 18 -13.14 -4.47 15.15
CA GLN A 18 -14.41 -4.63 15.84
C GLN A 18 -14.32 -3.91 17.19
N PRO A 19 -15.04 -2.77 17.36
CA PRO A 19 -15.08 -2.08 18.64
C PRO A 19 -15.57 -2.98 19.77
N PRO A 20 -15.10 -2.78 21.01
CA PRO A 20 -14.24 -1.68 21.43
C PRO A 20 -12.73 -1.93 21.28
N SER A 21 -12.28 -3.18 21.09
CA SER A 21 -10.86 -3.52 21.32
C SER A 21 -10.30 -4.62 20.41
N THR A 22 -11.08 -5.20 19.51
CA THR A 22 -10.63 -6.35 18.72
C THR A 22 -10.12 -5.89 17.35
N LEU A 23 -8.86 -6.22 17.04
CA LEU A 23 -8.24 -5.99 15.74
C LEU A 23 -7.76 -7.32 15.17
N THR A 24 -8.20 -7.66 13.96
CA THR A 24 -7.81 -8.91 13.29
C THR A 24 -7.26 -8.64 11.89
N ILE A 25 -6.32 -9.46 11.45
CA ILE A 25 -5.86 -9.48 10.06
C ILE A 25 -6.87 -10.31 9.27
N LEU A 26 -7.59 -9.69 8.34
CA LEU A 26 -8.47 -10.40 7.42
C LEU A 26 -7.70 -11.03 6.27
N ARG A 27 -6.68 -10.34 5.78
CA ARG A 27 -5.89 -10.79 4.64
C ARG A 27 -4.51 -10.14 4.57
N SER A 28 -3.54 -10.92 4.10
CA SER A 28 -2.25 -10.44 3.59
C SER A 28 -2.30 -10.40 2.06
N HIS A 29 -1.76 -9.35 1.46
CA HIS A 29 -1.63 -9.20 0.02
C HIS A 29 -0.15 -9.01 -0.31
N PRO A 30 0.42 -9.85 -1.20
CA PRO A 30 1.81 -9.70 -1.62
C PRO A 30 2.10 -8.26 -2.07
N SER A 31 3.16 -7.68 -1.52
CA SER A 31 3.62 -6.35 -1.90
C SER A 31 4.82 -6.46 -2.83
N ILE A 32 4.98 -5.49 -3.73
CA ILE A 32 6.17 -5.40 -4.59
C ILE A 32 7.40 -4.85 -3.84
N GLY A 33 7.22 -4.39 -2.60
CA GLY A 33 8.23 -3.77 -1.75
C GLY A 33 7.59 -3.09 -0.55
N GLY A 34 8.41 -2.46 0.30
CA GLY A 34 7.93 -1.74 1.47
C GLY A 34 7.02 -0.57 1.09
N HIS A 35 5.87 -0.47 1.74
CA HIS A 35 4.89 0.60 1.55
C HIS A 35 4.79 1.47 2.81
N SER A 36 5.54 2.57 2.83
CA SER A 36 5.59 3.49 3.99
C SER A 36 4.47 4.53 4.01
N TRP A 37 3.83 4.76 2.86
CA TRP A 37 2.75 5.72 2.71
C TRP A 37 1.70 5.21 1.74
N LEU A 38 0.43 5.42 2.09
CA LEU A 38 -0.74 4.93 1.37
C LEU A 38 -1.71 6.09 1.12
N ALA A 39 -2.31 6.14 -0.06
CA ALA A 39 -3.36 7.08 -0.40
C ALA A 39 -4.47 6.38 -1.20
N LEU A 40 -5.71 6.61 -0.81
CA LEU A 40 -6.87 6.10 -1.55
C LEU A 40 -7.30 7.13 -2.60
N SER A 41 -7.74 6.65 -3.76
CA SER A 41 -8.54 7.46 -4.68
C SER A 41 -9.81 7.97 -3.98
N PRO A 42 -10.41 9.10 -4.40
CA PRO A 42 -11.65 9.62 -3.80
C PRO A 42 -12.80 8.60 -3.73
N THR A 43 -12.92 7.75 -4.76
CA THR A 43 -13.94 6.70 -4.85
C THR A 43 -13.55 5.40 -4.14
N LYS A 44 -12.37 5.35 -3.51
CA LYS A 44 -11.81 4.18 -2.82
C LYS A 44 -11.70 2.92 -3.69
N THR A 45 -11.59 3.10 -5.00
CA THR A 45 -11.44 2.00 -5.97
C THR A 45 -9.97 1.71 -6.28
N HIS A 46 -9.07 2.64 -5.97
CA HIS A 46 -7.63 2.50 -6.16
C HIS A 46 -6.87 2.88 -4.89
N LEU A 47 -5.76 2.20 -4.69
CA LEU A 47 -4.76 2.46 -3.66
C LEU A 47 -3.45 2.83 -4.34
N TYR A 48 -2.84 3.92 -3.89
CA TYR A 48 -1.52 4.37 -4.32
C TYR A 48 -0.56 4.28 -3.14
N CYS A 49 0.62 3.72 -3.35
CA CYS A 49 1.60 3.49 -2.29
C CYS A 49 2.98 4.00 -2.71
N THR A 50 3.75 4.57 -1.78
CA THR A 50 5.21 4.55 -1.93
C THR A 50 5.67 3.10 -1.95
N ALA A 51 6.67 2.75 -2.75
CA ALA A 51 7.20 1.39 -2.83
C ALA A 51 8.74 1.44 -2.81
N TRP A 52 9.34 0.92 -1.75
CA TRP A 52 10.78 0.80 -1.57
C TRP A 52 11.34 -0.39 -2.37
N THR A 53 11.15 -0.35 -3.68
CA THR A 53 11.63 -1.35 -4.64
C THR A 53 13.12 -1.19 -4.94
N LYS A 54 13.78 -2.27 -5.39
CA LYS A 54 15.16 -2.25 -5.91
C LYS A 54 15.13 -2.40 -7.44
N PRO A 55 16.02 -1.72 -8.20
CA PRO A 55 17.09 -0.82 -7.76
C PRO A 55 16.65 0.61 -7.45
N HIS A 56 15.41 0.99 -7.77
CA HIS A 56 14.91 2.35 -7.58
C HIS A 56 13.56 2.33 -6.85
N PRO A 57 13.27 3.32 -5.99
CA PRO A 57 11.95 3.47 -5.41
C PRO A 57 10.90 3.77 -6.49
N SER A 58 9.66 3.41 -6.21
CA SER A 58 8.54 3.59 -7.12
C SER A 58 7.28 4.03 -6.39
N LEU A 59 6.30 4.49 -7.16
CA LEU A 59 4.90 4.62 -6.75
C LEU A 59 4.14 3.44 -7.33
N ALA A 60 3.54 2.63 -6.46
CA ALA A 60 2.72 1.49 -6.84
C ALA A 60 1.23 1.87 -6.87
N ALA A 61 0.48 1.28 -7.79
CA ALA A 61 -0.97 1.38 -7.84
C ALA A 61 -1.61 0.00 -7.74
N TYR A 62 -2.67 -0.11 -6.95
CA TYR A 62 -3.48 -1.31 -6.80
C TYR A 62 -4.95 -0.97 -7.04
N LYS A 63 -5.68 -1.88 -7.67
CA LYS A 63 -7.15 -1.84 -7.72
C LYS A 63 -7.70 -2.50 -6.47
N ILE A 64 -8.64 -1.82 -5.84
CA ILE A 64 -9.38 -2.32 -4.68
C ILE A 64 -10.64 -3.02 -5.18
N ALA A 65 -10.78 -4.29 -4.82
CA ALA A 65 -12.00 -5.07 -5.00
C ALA A 65 -12.50 -5.63 -3.66
N GLN A 66 -13.77 -6.04 -3.64
CA GLN A 66 -14.39 -6.70 -2.48
C GLN A 66 -14.18 -5.90 -1.18
N SER A 67 -14.40 -4.59 -1.23
CA SER A 67 -14.26 -3.68 -0.08
C SER A 67 -12.87 -3.73 0.61
N GLY A 68 -11.80 -3.91 -0.16
CA GLY A 68 -10.44 -3.99 0.38
C GLY A 68 -9.98 -5.40 0.70
N ARG A 69 -10.83 -6.42 0.52
CA ARG A 69 -10.44 -7.84 0.71
C ARG A 69 -9.68 -8.41 -0.47
N HIS A 70 -9.56 -7.68 -1.57
CA HIS A 70 -8.68 -8.05 -2.66
C HIS A 70 -7.99 -6.81 -3.23
N LEU A 71 -6.66 -6.82 -3.20
CA LEU A 71 -5.82 -5.77 -3.79
C LEU A 71 -5.12 -6.36 -4.99
N ALA A 72 -5.50 -5.93 -6.19
CA ALA A 72 -4.87 -6.35 -7.43
C ALA A 72 -3.81 -5.34 -7.82
N PHE A 73 -2.54 -5.76 -7.87
CA PHE A 73 -1.46 -4.92 -8.38
C PHE A 73 -1.75 -4.52 -9.83
N LEU A 74 -1.65 -3.23 -10.13
CA LEU A 74 -1.85 -2.69 -11.49
C LEU A 74 -0.50 -2.43 -12.16
N ASN A 75 0.28 -1.53 -11.56
CA ASN A 75 1.60 -1.15 -12.05
C ASN A 75 2.39 -0.42 -10.97
N ALA A 76 3.66 -0.14 -11.27
CA ALA A 76 4.49 0.77 -10.49
C ALA A 76 5.33 1.66 -11.40
N VAL A 77 5.48 2.92 -11.03
CA VAL A 77 6.25 3.93 -11.77
C VAL A 77 7.43 4.37 -10.93
N ARG A 78 8.64 4.33 -11.50
CA ARG A 78 9.85 4.77 -10.80
C ARG A 78 9.75 6.24 -10.45
N VAL A 79 10.14 6.58 -9.22
CA VAL A 79 10.30 7.97 -8.82
C VAL A 79 11.77 8.33 -9.01
N GLN A 80 12.05 9.35 -9.81
CA GLN A 80 13.39 9.91 -9.87
C GLN A 80 13.63 10.67 -8.56
N ALA A 81 14.73 10.36 -7.88
CA ALA A 81 15.18 11.22 -6.79
C ALA A 81 15.43 12.62 -7.38
N PRO A 82 15.06 13.70 -6.68
CA PRO A 82 15.58 15.01 -7.02
C PRO A 82 17.12 14.92 -7.08
N PRO A 83 17.77 15.63 -8.03
CA PRO A 83 19.23 15.66 -8.05
C PRO A 83 19.74 16.03 -6.65
N ALA A 84 20.73 15.29 -6.17
CA ALA A 84 21.33 15.56 -4.87
C ALA A 84 21.86 16.99 -4.88
N THR A 85 21.18 17.89 -4.18
CA THR A 85 21.73 19.21 -3.90
C THR A 85 22.87 18.99 -2.92
N SER A 86 24.11 19.21 -3.37
CA SER A 86 25.26 19.30 -2.48
C SER A 86 24.95 20.35 -1.41
N ALA A 87 24.84 19.89 -0.17
CA ALA A 87 24.78 20.74 1.02
C ALA A 87 26.19 21.29 1.32
#